data_AF-A0A2X2WL14-F1
#
_entry.id   AF-A0A2X2WL14-F1
#
_cell.length_a   1.000
_cell.length_b   1.000
_cell.length_c   1.000
_cell.angle_alpha   90.00
_cell.angle_beta   90.00
_cell.angle_gamma   90.00
#
_symmetry.space_group_name_H-M   'P 1'
#
loop_
_entity.id
_entity.type
_entity.pdbx_description
1 polymer ?
#
loop_
_entity_poly.entity_id
_entity_poly.type
_entity_poly.pdbx_seq_one_letter_code
_entity_poly.pdbx_strand_id
1 'polypeptide(L)'
;MTIDKQALRDVAEKTKIAGEAPVMPFEQRINALNDFMKNFTPATVLALLDELEALQSFRTAFNEWSDKTDWVQTDKRLDVIKPWGKHRADVLKLYIDHLESKLEAKEEQRANWFHMAQKLGEDLDAAEKCIAELESRTVTLEPFRSFVTDADITALHRFAECCDDPESGGHDLQKEQVQRLEAIGALQRSGRISYITGFGDVLISITAGIGKGA
;
A
#
# COMPACT_ATOMS: atom_id res chain seq x y z
N MET A 1 -45.87 -17.63 -39.26
CA MET A 1 -46.54 -16.79 -40.25
C MET A 1 -45.87 -15.42 -40.22
N THR A 2 -45.35 -14.93 -41.34
CA THR A 2 -44.69 -13.62 -41.38
C THR A 2 -45.75 -12.57 -41.68
N ILE A 3 -46.15 -11.79 -40.68
CA ILE A 3 -47.12 -10.69 -40.86
C ILE A 3 -46.39 -9.48 -41.46
N ASP A 4 -46.91 -8.94 -42.56
CA ASP A 4 -46.47 -7.64 -43.06
C ASP A 4 -47.11 -6.52 -42.22
N LYS A 5 -46.36 -6.04 -41.22
CA LYS A 5 -46.83 -5.03 -40.27
C LYS A 5 -47.00 -3.66 -40.91
N GLN A 6 -46.24 -3.33 -41.95
CA GLN A 6 -46.33 -2.02 -42.59
C GLN A 6 -47.56 -1.96 -43.49
N ALA A 7 -47.80 -3.00 -44.29
CA ALA A 7 -49.02 -3.10 -45.08
C ALA A 7 -50.27 -3.08 -44.17
N LEU A 8 -50.23 -3.78 -43.03
CA LEU A 8 -51.35 -3.78 -42.08
C LEU A 8 -51.60 -2.39 -41.46
N ARG A 9 -50.53 -1.65 -41.13
CA ARG A 9 -50.62 -0.26 -40.63
C ARG A 9 -51.24 0.66 -41.67
N ASP A 10 -50.76 0.61 -42.91
CA ASP A 10 -51.23 1.48 -44.00
C ASP A 10 -52.72 1.23 -44.30
N VAL A 11 -53.16 -0.04 -44.29
CA VAL A 11 -54.57 -0.40 -44.50
C VAL A 11 -55.44 0.01 -43.30
N ALA A 12 -54.96 -0.17 -42.07
CA ALA A 12 -55.67 0.27 -40.86
C ALA A 12 -55.86 1.79 -40.82
N GLU A 13 -54.83 2.55 -41.18
CA GLU A 13 -54.87 4.02 -41.20
C GLU A 13 -55.82 4.56 -42.28
N LYS A 14 -55.78 4.00 -43.50
CA LYS A 14 -56.74 4.32 -44.58
C LYS A 14 -58.18 4.03 -44.16
N THR A 15 -58.41 2.93 -43.46
CA THR A 15 -59.76 2.52 -43.00
C THR A 15 -60.26 3.39 -41.86
N LYS A 16 -59.38 3.80 -40.95
CA LYS A 16 -59.69 4.77 -39.88
C LYS A 16 -60.18 6.10 -40.47
N ILE A 17 -59.46 6.63 -41.46
CA ILE A 17 -59.85 7.87 -42.16
C ILE A 17 -61.21 7.69 -42.86
N ALA A 18 -61.47 6.53 -43.46
CA ALA A 18 -62.75 6.22 -44.10
C ALA A 18 -63.94 6.21 -43.12
N GLY A 19 -63.71 5.82 -41.86
CA GLY A 19 -64.73 5.82 -40.80
C GLY A 19 -64.97 7.18 -40.12
N GLU A 20 -63.95 8.05 -40.10
CA GLU A 20 -63.98 9.33 -39.38
C GLU A 20 -64.26 10.56 -40.28
N ALA A 21 -63.91 10.52 -41.58
CA ALA A 21 -64.01 11.67 -42.46
C ALA A 21 -65.46 11.94 -42.94
N PRO A 22 -65.98 13.19 -42.90
CA PRO A 22 -67.35 13.51 -43.33
C PRO A 22 -67.62 13.33 -44.84
N VAL A 23 -66.60 13.34 -45.70
CA VAL A 23 -66.74 13.41 -47.17
C VAL A 23 -65.88 12.35 -47.86
N MET A 24 -66.21 11.07 -47.70
CA MET A 24 -65.72 10.01 -48.59
C MET A 24 -66.92 9.34 -49.27
N PRO A 25 -66.90 9.13 -50.61
CA PRO A 25 -67.93 8.38 -51.32
C PRO A 25 -68.15 7.00 -50.70
N PHE A 26 -69.42 6.58 -50.59
CA PHE A 26 -69.83 5.34 -49.92
C PHE A 26 -69.11 4.09 -50.44
N GLU A 27 -68.97 3.96 -51.76
CA GLU A 27 -68.23 2.88 -52.42
C GLU A 27 -66.76 2.79 -51.97
N GLN A 28 -66.10 3.94 -51.79
CA GLN A 28 -64.70 3.99 -51.35
C GLN A 28 -64.56 3.58 -49.89
N ARG A 29 -65.53 3.95 -49.03
CA ARG A 29 -65.56 3.51 -47.64
C ARG A 29 -65.72 1.99 -47.55
N ILE A 30 -66.65 1.41 -48.33
CA ILE A 30 -66.87 -0.04 -48.37
C ILE A 30 -65.62 -0.77 -48.84
N ASN A 31 -64.95 -0.29 -49.90
CA ASN A 31 -63.73 -0.91 -50.39
C ASN A 31 -62.60 -0.87 -49.35
N ALA A 32 -62.40 0.26 -48.66
CA ALA A 32 -61.41 0.37 -47.59
C ALA A 32 -61.70 -0.62 -46.43
N LEU A 33 -62.95 -0.71 -45.98
CA LEU A 33 -63.38 -1.65 -44.95
C LEU A 33 -63.20 -3.11 -45.38
N ASN A 34 -63.56 -3.46 -46.61
CA ASN A 34 -63.38 -4.80 -47.16
C ASN A 34 -61.90 -5.17 -47.28
N ASP A 35 -61.06 -4.24 -47.70
CA ASP A 35 -59.62 -4.45 -47.80
C ASP A 35 -58.97 -4.60 -46.42
N PHE A 36 -59.44 -3.88 -45.40
CA PHE A 36 -59.04 -4.13 -44.02
C PHE A 36 -59.44 -5.53 -43.54
N MET A 37 -60.69 -5.95 -43.77
CA MET A 37 -61.18 -7.26 -43.34
C MET A 37 -60.44 -8.43 -44.02
N LYS A 38 -59.95 -8.27 -45.25
CA LYS A 38 -59.09 -9.28 -45.92
C LYS A 38 -57.74 -9.44 -45.22
N ASN A 39 -57.19 -8.36 -44.66
CA ASN A 39 -55.87 -8.36 -44.01
C ASN A 39 -55.96 -8.65 -42.50
N PHE A 40 -57.04 -8.22 -41.85
CA PHE A 40 -57.28 -8.37 -40.42
C PHE A 40 -58.09 -9.64 -40.13
N THR A 41 -57.55 -10.78 -40.59
CA THR A 41 -58.15 -12.09 -40.35
C THR A 41 -57.96 -12.53 -38.89
N PRO A 42 -58.76 -13.47 -38.36
CA PRO A 42 -58.53 -14.06 -37.04
C PRO A 42 -57.10 -14.59 -36.86
N ALA A 43 -56.50 -15.15 -37.92
CA ALA A 43 -55.10 -15.62 -37.89
C ALA A 43 -54.10 -14.47 -37.71
N THR A 44 -54.35 -13.32 -38.36
CA THR A 44 -53.56 -12.09 -38.18
C THR A 44 -53.66 -11.58 -36.74
N VAL A 45 -54.87 -11.59 -36.16
CA VAL A 45 -55.09 -11.16 -34.76
C VAL A 45 -54.35 -12.05 -33.77
N LEU A 46 -54.46 -13.37 -33.92
CA LEU A 46 -53.74 -14.32 -33.06
C LEU A 46 -52.23 -14.15 -33.17
N ALA A 47 -51.70 -14.04 -34.39
CA ALA A 47 -50.25 -13.86 -34.57
C ALA A 47 -49.73 -12.51 -34.03
N LEU A 48 -50.54 -11.45 -34.02
CA LEU A 48 -50.20 -10.19 -33.35
C LEU A 48 -50.22 -10.33 -31.82
N LEU A 49 -51.18 -11.09 -31.26
CA LEU A 49 -51.25 -11.36 -29.81
C LEU A 49 -50.05 -12.19 -29.34
N ASP A 50 -49.70 -13.25 -30.07
CA ASP A 50 -48.52 -14.09 -29.80
C ASP A 50 -47.23 -13.25 -29.82
N GLU A 51 -47.12 -12.33 -30.79
CA GLU A 51 -45.96 -11.44 -30.87
C GLU A 51 -45.92 -10.42 -29.71
N LEU A 52 -47.07 -9.86 -29.32
CA LEU A 52 -47.14 -8.96 -28.17
C LEU A 52 -46.70 -9.67 -26.89
N GLU A 53 -47.14 -10.91 -26.67
CA GLU A 53 -46.74 -11.72 -25.52
C GLU A 53 -45.22 -12.02 -25.56
N ALA A 54 -44.68 -12.40 -26.72
CA ALA A 54 -43.25 -12.63 -26.89
C ALA A 54 -42.42 -11.37 -26.61
N LEU A 55 -42.87 -10.20 -27.11
CA LEU A 55 -42.20 -8.91 -26.86
C LEU A 55 -42.29 -8.49 -25.40
N GLN A 56 -43.40 -8.74 -24.72
CA GLN A 56 -43.56 -8.48 -23.28
C GLN A 56 -42.65 -9.38 -22.45
N SER A 57 -42.54 -10.66 -22.81
CA SER A 57 -41.62 -11.60 -22.19
C SER A 57 -40.17 -11.13 -22.35
N PHE A 58 -39.76 -10.74 -23.57
CA PHE A 58 -38.42 -10.22 -23.83
C PHE A 58 -38.14 -8.93 -23.04
N ARG A 59 -39.09 -7.99 -23.00
CA ARG A 59 -38.97 -6.74 -22.24
C ARG A 59 -38.79 -7.01 -20.74
N THR A 60 -39.56 -7.95 -20.20
CA THR A 60 -39.46 -8.35 -18.79
C THR A 60 -38.10 -8.93 -18.47
N ALA A 61 -37.63 -9.88 -19.29
CA ALA A 61 -36.32 -10.49 -19.13
C ALA A 61 -35.18 -9.46 -19.26
N PHE A 62 -35.29 -8.54 -20.22
CA PHE A 62 -34.31 -7.46 -20.40
C PHE A 62 -34.27 -6.52 -19.19
N ASN A 63 -35.41 -6.07 -18.69
CA ASN A 63 -35.47 -5.20 -17.51
C ASN A 63 -34.89 -5.91 -16.28
N GLU A 64 -35.27 -7.16 -16.03
CA GLU A 64 -34.76 -7.93 -14.91
C GLU A 64 -33.23 -8.10 -14.98
N TRP A 65 -32.70 -8.41 -16.17
CA TRP A 65 -31.26 -8.50 -16.37
C TRP A 65 -30.55 -7.15 -16.25
N SER A 66 -31.16 -6.09 -16.79
CA SER A 66 -30.65 -4.73 -16.71
C SER A 66 -30.55 -4.26 -15.25
N ASP A 67 -31.60 -4.48 -14.45
CA ASP A 67 -31.66 -4.12 -13.03
C ASP A 67 -30.60 -4.88 -12.22
N LYS A 68 -30.42 -6.18 -12.49
CA LYS A 68 -29.37 -7.00 -11.85
C LYS A 68 -27.96 -6.49 -12.11
N THR A 69 -27.75 -5.72 -13.17
CA THR A 69 -26.42 -5.23 -13.57
C THR A 69 -26.30 -3.71 -13.54
N ASP A 70 -27.28 -3.02 -12.97
CA ASP A 70 -27.28 -1.56 -12.80
C ASP A 70 -26.20 -1.08 -11.83
N TRP A 71 -25.87 -1.90 -10.84
CA TRP A 71 -24.79 -1.64 -9.88
C TRP A 71 -23.44 -1.37 -10.57
N VAL A 72 -23.18 -1.94 -11.76
CA VAL A 72 -21.93 -1.73 -12.51
C VAL A 72 -21.77 -0.26 -12.93
N GLN A 73 -22.85 0.49 -13.07
CA GLN A 73 -22.81 1.91 -13.44
C GLN A 73 -22.77 2.84 -12.22
N THR A 74 -23.18 2.36 -11.04
CA THR A 74 -23.30 3.16 -9.82
C THR A 74 -22.21 2.86 -8.79
N ASP A 75 -21.49 1.74 -8.92
CA ASP A 75 -20.43 1.35 -8.01
C ASP A 75 -19.17 2.21 -8.20
N LYS A 76 -18.90 3.05 -7.19
CA LYS A 76 -17.73 3.94 -7.14
C LYS A 76 -16.39 3.22 -7.25
N ARG A 77 -16.32 1.92 -6.92
CA ARG A 77 -15.09 1.12 -7.11
C ARG A 77 -14.65 1.08 -8.57
N LEU A 78 -15.60 1.23 -9.48
CA LEU A 78 -15.38 1.23 -10.92
C LEU A 78 -15.05 2.62 -11.47
N ASP A 79 -15.09 3.69 -10.67
CA ASP A 79 -14.75 5.05 -11.13
C ASP A 79 -13.30 5.14 -11.66
N VAL A 80 -12.41 4.28 -11.14
CA VAL A 80 -11.02 4.17 -11.59
C VAL A 80 -10.91 3.82 -13.08
N ILE A 81 -11.91 3.14 -13.66
CA ILE A 81 -11.96 2.76 -15.07
C ILE A 81 -12.93 3.59 -15.92
N LYS A 82 -13.59 4.60 -15.34
CA LYS A 82 -14.55 5.51 -16.00
C LYS A 82 -15.59 4.74 -16.85
N PRO A 83 -16.60 4.13 -16.22
CA PRO A 83 -17.49 3.14 -16.85
C PRO A 83 -18.48 3.73 -17.88
N TRP A 84 -18.65 5.05 -17.89
CA TRP A 84 -19.65 5.74 -18.71
C TRP A 84 -19.45 5.50 -20.22
N GLY A 85 -20.52 5.13 -20.91
CA GLY A 85 -20.51 4.88 -22.36
C GLY A 85 -19.83 3.57 -22.79
N LYS A 86 -19.35 2.75 -21.84
CA LYS A 86 -18.76 1.43 -22.12
C LYS A 86 -19.80 0.33 -21.93
N HIS A 87 -19.63 -0.77 -22.65
CA HIS A 87 -20.42 -1.98 -22.42
C HIS A 87 -20.08 -2.56 -21.04
N ARG A 88 -21.10 -3.05 -20.30
CA ARG A 88 -20.91 -3.56 -18.92
C ARG A 88 -19.86 -4.67 -18.83
N ALA A 89 -19.78 -5.54 -19.84
CA ALA A 89 -18.76 -6.58 -19.89
C ALA A 89 -17.33 -6.01 -20.02
N ASP A 90 -17.16 -4.94 -20.80
CA ASP A 90 -15.85 -4.28 -20.95
C ASP A 90 -15.42 -3.59 -19.66
N VAL A 91 -16.38 -2.98 -18.95
CA VAL A 91 -16.15 -2.38 -17.63
C VAL A 91 -15.63 -3.44 -16.65
N LEU A 92 -16.30 -4.59 -16.56
CA LEU A 92 -15.87 -5.67 -15.67
C LEU A 92 -14.50 -6.22 -16.06
N LYS A 93 -14.24 -6.40 -17.36
CA LYS A 93 -12.95 -6.87 -17.86
C LYS A 93 -11.82 -5.91 -17.48
N LEU A 94 -11.99 -4.61 -17.75
CA LEU A 94 -11.02 -3.59 -17.37
C LEU A 94 -10.79 -3.54 -15.85
N TYR A 95 -11.83 -3.79 -15.06
CA TYR A 95 -11.69 -3.83 -13.61
C TYR A 95 -10.91 -5.06 -13.12
N ILE A 96 -11.11 -6.22 -13.75
CA ILE A 96 -10.31 -7.43 -13.48
C ILE A 96 -8.85 -7.15 -13.81
N ASP A 97 -8.57 -6.63 -15.01
CA ASP A 97 -7.20 -6.29 -15.44
C ASP A 97 -6.53 -5.29 -14.45
N HIS A 98 -7.30 -4.31 -13.97
CA HIS A 98 -6.84 -3.35 -12.96
C HIS A 98 -6.51 -4.02 -11.62
N LEU A 99 -7.35 -4.95 -11.17
CA LEU A 99 -7.13 -5.69 -9.92
C LEU A 99 -5.92 -6.63 -10.02
N GLU A 100 -5.77 -7.32 -11.15
CA GLU A 100 -4.62 -8.20 -11.43
C GLU A 100 -3.31 -7.42 -11.42
N SER A 101 -3.25 -6.28 -12.12
CA SER A 101 -2.06 -5.41 -12.10
C SER A 101 -1.73 -4.90 -10.69
N LYS A 102 -2.75 -4.55 -9.89
CA LYS A 102 -2.52 -4.15 -8.49
C LYS A 102 -2.04 -5.30 -7.61
N LEU A 103 -2.49 -6.53 -7.87
CA LEU A 103 -2.05 -7.71 -7.14
C LEU A 103 -0.58 -8.01 -7.45
N GLU A 104 -0.21 -8.00 -8.74
CA GLU A 104 1.17 -8.21 -9.20
C GLU A 104 2.13 -7.21 -8.56
N ALA A 105 1.79 -5.91 -8.56
CA ALA A 105 2.62 -4.88 -7.91
C ALA A 105 2.77 -5.12 -6.39
N LYS A 106 1.75 -5.69 -5.73
CA LYS A 106 1.82 -6.03 -4.30
C LYS A 106 2.65 -7.28 -4.04
N GLU A 107 2.63 -8.24 -4.94
CA GLU A 107 3.47 -9.44 -4.88
C GLU A 107 4.94 -9.10 -5.09
N GLU A 108 5.24 -8.22 -6.05
CA GLU A 108 6.60 -7.70 -6.26
C GLU A 108 7.11 -6.94 -5.01
N GLN A 109 6.28 -6.08 -4.42
CA GLN A 109 6.61 -5.41 -3.16
C GLN A 109 6.92 -6.41 -2.04
N ARG A 110 6.14 -7.49 -1.94
CA ARG A 110 6.37 -8.55 -0.95
C ARG A 110 7.68 -9.29 -1.21
N ALA A 111 7.98 -9.62 -2.46
CA ALA A 111 9.23 -10.28 -2.84
C ALA A 111 10.45 -9.41 -2.50
N ASN A 112 10.39 -8.11 -2.80
CA ASN A 112 11.45 -7.16 -2.45
C ASN A 112 11.63 -7.03 -0.94
N TRP A 113 10.54 -6.96 -0.18
CA TRP A 113 10.59 -6.95 1.29
C TRP A 113 11.23 -8.22 1.85
N PHE A 114 10.86 -9.39 1.30
CA PHE A 114 11.40 -10.67 1.72
C PHE A 114 12.91 -10.76 1.45
N HIS A 115 13.36 -10.32 0.27
CA HIS A 115 14.78 -10.26 -0.06
C HIS A 115 15.57 -9.34 0.88
N MET A 116 15.01 -8.17 1.22
CA MET A 116 15.64 -7.25 2.18
C MET A 116 15.74 -7.87 3.58
N ALA A 117 14.69 -8.54 4.04
CA ALA A 117 14.67 -9.21 5.34
C ALA A 117 15.72 -10.34 5.41
N GLN A 118 15.86 -11.13 4.34
CA GLN A 118 16.88 -12.16 4.25
C GLN A 118 18.29 -11.57 4.35
N LYS A 119 18.57 -10.53 3.57
CA LYS A 119 19.88 -9.86 3.59
C LYS A 119 20.23 -9.31 4.98
N LEU A 120 19.26 -8.67 5.64
CA LEU A 120 19.46 -8.18 7.00
C LEU A 120 19.73 -9.31 8.00
N GLY A 121 19.12 -10.48 7.81
CA GLY A 121 19.43 -11.67 8.61
C GLY A 121 20.86 -12.15 8.41
N GLU A 122 21.32 -12.25 7.15
CA GLU A 122 22.69 -12.63 6.81
C GLU A 122 23.72 -11.62 7.38
N ASP A 123 23.44 -10.32 7.28
CA ASP A 123 24.28 -9.26 7.83
C ASP A 123 24.32 -9.33 9.37
N LEU A 124 23.20 -9.67 10.02
CA LEU A 124 23.14 -9.85 11.48
C LEU A 124 23.95 -11.06 11.93
N ASP A 125 23.78 -12.21 11.28
CA ASP A 125 24.55 -13.43 11.57
C ASP A 125 26.06 -13.17 11.41
N ALA A 126 26.45 -12.41 10.38
CA ALA A 126 27.83 -12.01 10.16
C ALA A 126 28.35 -11.09 11.27
N ALA A 127 27.56 -10.10 11.70
CA ALA A 127 27.92 -9.19 12.78
C ALA A 127 28.06 -9.92 14.12
N GLU A 128 27.14 -10.82 14.45
CA GLU A 128 27.21 -11.65 15.67
C GLU A 128 28.48 -12.50 15.68
N LYS A 129 28.83 -13.10 14.54
CA LYS A 129 30.09 -13.85 14.40
C LYS A 129 31.33 -12.97 14.60
N CYS A 130 31.34 -11.76 14.04
CA CYS A 130 32.43 -10.81 14.26
C CYS A 130 32.54 -10.37 15.72
N ILE A 131 31.42 -10.12 16.41
CA ILE A 131 31.40 -9.81 17.84
C ILE A 131 31.99 -10.98 18.64
N ALA A 132 31.54 -12.21 18.40
CA ALA A 132 32.07 -13.39 19.09
C ALA A 132 33.58 -13.58 18.86
N GLU A 133 34.09 -13.33 17.64
CA GLU A 133 35.52 -13.38 17.37
C GLU A 133 36.27 -12.30 18.16
N LEU A 134 35.77 -11.06 18.16
CA LEU A 134 36.37 -9.96 18.92
C LEU A 134 36.36 -10.26 20.42
N GLU A 135 35.24 -10.71 20.98
CA GLU A 135 35.13 -11.10 22.40
C GLU A 135 36.13 -12.20 22.77
N SER A 136 36.35 -13.17 21.88
CA SER A 136 37.35 -14.22 22.09
C SER A 136 38.80 -13.72 22.07
N ARG A 137 39.06 -12.65 21.30
CA ARG A 137 40.40 -12.06 21.10
C ARG A 137 40.70 -10.97 22.11
N THR A 138 39.67 -10.34 22.68
CA THR A 138 39.82 -9.38 23.77
C THR A 138 40.18 -10.15 25.03
N VAL A 139 41.41 -9.91 25.54
CA VAL A 139 41.75 -10.27 26.91
C VAL A 139 40.71 -9.61 27.79
N THR A 140 39.98 -10.40 28.59
CA THR A 140 39.03 -9.86 29.56
C THR A 140 39.75 -8.77 30.34
N LEU A 141 39.19 -7.56 30.40
CA LEU A 141 39.77 -6.47 31.19
C LEU A 141 39.69 -6.75 32.70
N GLU A 142 39.21 -7.92 33.12
CA GLU A 142 39.10 -8.31 34.52
C GLU A 142 40.43 -8.27 35.30
N PRO A 143 41.58 -8.76 34.76
CA PRO A 143 42.86 -8.59 35.43
C PRO A 143 43.26 -7.12 35.59
N PHE A 144 42.81 -6.23 34.69
CA PHE A 144 43.06 -4.79 34.78
C PHE A 144 42.10 -4.09 35.77
N ARG A 145 40.81 -4.44 35.77
CA ARG A 145 39.79 -3.86 36.67
C ARG A 145 39.93 -4.30 38.12
N SER A 146 40.58 -5.45 38.37
CA SER A 146 40.96 -5.85 39.74
C SER A 146 42.11 -4.99 40.31
N PHE A 147 42.91 -4.37 39.45
CA PHE A 147 44.06 -3.54 39.86
C PHE A 147 43.77 -2.03 39.81
N VAL A 148 43.03 -1.57 38.80
CA VAL A 148 42.65 -0.18 38.56
C VAL A 148 41.13 -0.04 38.68
N THR A 149 40.67 0.74 39.64
CA THR A 149 39.24 0.96 39.90
C THR A 149 38.68 2.10 39.07
N ASP A 150 37.35 2.18 38.93
CA ASP A 150 36.69 3.31 38.24
C ASP A 150 36.99 4.67 38.91
N ALA A 151 37.25 4.65 40.23
CA ALA A 151 37.67 5.83 40.98
C ALA A 151 39.10 6.27 40.59
N ASP A 152 40.01 5.31 40.34
CA ASP A 152 41.36 5.58 39.86
C ASP A 152 41.32 6.18 38.45
N ILE A 153 40.48 5.63 37.55
CA ILE A 153 40.30 6.16 36.19
C ILE A 153 39.72 7.59 36.21
N THR A 154 38.69 7.83 37.04
CA THR A 154 38.09 9.16 37.19
C THR A 154 39.12 10.18 37.72
N ALA A 155 39.93 9.78 38.70
CA ALA A 155 40.99 10.62 39.24
C ALA A 155 42.06 10.93 38.17
N LEU A 156 42.40 9.96 37.34
CA LEU A 156 43.38 10.11 36.27
C LEU A 156 42.89 11.05 35.15
N HIS A 157 41.63 10.96 34.71
CA HIS A 157 41.06 11.89 33.73
C HIS A 157 41.02 13.33 34.25
N ARG A 158 40.60 13.52 35.52
CA ARG A 158 40.65 14.83 36.17
C ARG A 158 42.08 15.38 36.27
N PHE A 159 43.07 14.51 36.52
CA PHE A 159 44.46 14.91 36.52
C PHE A 159 44.92 15.39 35.14
N ALA A 160 44.54 14.67 34.08
CA ALA A 160 44.89 15.01 32.70
C ALA A 160 44.26 16.33 32.25
N GLU A 161 42.97 16.55 32.52
CA GLU A 161 42.28 17.81 32.22
C GLU A 161 42.92 19.01 32.94
N CYS A 162 43.41 18.82 34.18
CA CYS A 162 44.15 19.85 34.91
C CYS A 162 45.54 20.18 34.31
N CYS A 163 46.14 19.25 33.56
CA CYS A 163 47.45 19.46 32.94
C CYS A 163 47.36 20.17 31.58
N ASP A 164 46.22 20.09 30.89
CA ASP A 164 46.03 20.66 29.55
C ASP A 164 45.50 22.11 29.55
N ASP A 165 44.95 22.60 30.67
CA ASP A 165 44.44 23.97 30.81
C ASP A 165 45.16 24.77 31.93
N PRO A 166 46.03 25.75 31.59
CA PRO A 166 46.71 26.58 32.57
C PRO A 166 45.80 27.61 33.29
N GLU A 167 44.56 27.84 32.83
CA GLU A 167 43.55 28.65 33.53
C GLU A 167 42.62 27.81 34.42
N SER A 168 42.67 26.49 34.32
CA SER A 168 41.95 25.59 35.22
C SER A 168 42.63 25.62 36.59
N GLY A 169 42.14 26.50 37.47
CA GLY A 169 42.62 26.66 38.83
C GLY A 169 42.61 25.32 39.58
N GLY A 170 43.79 24.71 39.70
CA GLY A 170 43.94 23.39 40.29
C GLY A 170 43.46 23.33 41.73
N HIS A 171 42.50 22.45 42.03
CA HIS A 171 42.17 22.05 43.40
C HIS A 171 41.58 20.64 43.61
N ASP A 172 41.38 19.80 42.59
CA ASP A 172 40.40 18.70 42.73
C ASP A 172 40.94 17.27 42.75
N LEU A 173 42.16 17.05 43.28
CA LEU A 173 42.59 15.71 43.67
C LEU A 173 43.14 15.69 45.10
N GLN A 174 42.57 14.80 45.91
CA GLN A 174 43.07 14.54 47.26
C GLN A 174 44.46 13.92 47.18
N LYS A 175 45.30 14.17 48.19
CA LYS A 175 46.67 13.65 48.24
C LYS A 175 46.71 12.12 48.13
N GLU A 176 45.70 11.48 48.71
CA GLU A 176 45.49 10.04 48.70
C GLU A 176 45.21 9.52 47.28
N GLN A 177 44.47 10.28 46.46
CA GLN A 177 44.19 9.93 45.06
C GLN A 177 45.46 10.01 44.21
N VAL A 178 46.27 11.07 44.37
CA VAL A 178 47.54 11.20 43.65
C VAL A 178 48.53 10.10 44.05
N GLN A 179 48.63 9.79 45.35
CA GLN A 179 49.47 8.69 45.84
C GLN A 179 49.00 7.33 45.33
N ARG A 180 47.69 7.12 45.24
CA ARG A 180 47.09 5.91 44.69
C ARG A 180 47.41 5.77 43.20
N LEU A 181 47.28 6.85 42.41
CA LEU A 181 47.64 6.89 41.00
C LEU A 181 49.15 6.64 40.77
N GLU A 182 50.01 7.13 41.66
CA GLU A 182 51.44 6.81 41.67
C GLU A 182 51.69 5.33 41.99
N ALA A 183 50.96 4.77 42.96
CA ALA A 183 51.11 3.36 43.38
C ALA A 183 50.69 2.36 42.29
N ILE A 184 49.69 2.70 41.47
CA ILE A 184 49.28 1.89 40.31
C ILE A 184 50.15 2.16 39.08
N GLY A 185 51.09 3.11 39.15
CA GLY A 185 52.01 3.45 38.07
C GLY A 185 51.40 4.34 36.97
N ALA A 186 50.21 4.89 37.17
CA ALA A 186 49.57 5.81 36.21
C ALA A 186 50.21 7.21 36.24
N LEU A 187 50.73 7.62 37.39
CA LEU A 187 51.49 8.85 37.58
C LEU A 187 52.91 8.56 38.05
N GLN A 188 53.85 9.45 37.73
CA GLN A 188 55.21 9.43 38.25
C GLN A 188 55.58 10.79 38.83
N ARG A 189 56.20 10.80 40.00
CA ARG A 189 56.64 12.02 40.68
C ARG A 189 58.09 12.35 40.37
N SER A 190 58.34 13.60 39.98
CA SER A 190 59.67 14.22 39.91
C SER A 190 59.68 15.47 40.78
N GLY A 191 60.30 15.37 41.96
CA GLY A 191 60.33 16.47 42.93
C GLY A 191 58.93 16.81 43.46
N ARG A 192 58.43 18.01 43.16
CA ARG A 192 57.10 18.50 43.59
C ARG A 192 56.02 18.37 42.51
N ILE A 193 56.36 17.82 41.35
CA ILE A 193 55.48 17.75 40.18
C ILE A 193 55.26 16.27 39.84
N SER A 194 54.01 15.89 39.62
CA SER A 194 53.65 14.58 39.08
C SER A 194 53.26 14.73 37.61
N TYR A 195 53.52 13.70 36.81
CA TYR A 195 53.15 13.66 35.38
C TYR A 195 52.59 12.28 35.03
N ILE A 196 51.81 12.22 33.95
CA ILE A 196 51.19 11.00 33.45
C ILE A 196 52.28 10.12 32.82
N THR A 197 52.30 8.84 33.18
CA THR A 197 53.23 7.87 32.57
C THR A 197 52.66 7.33 31.26
N GLY A 198 53.49 6.68 30.44
CA GLY A 198 52.98 5.97 29.26
C GLY A 198 51.94 4.89 29.59
N PHE A 199 51.93 4.35 30.82
CA PHE A 199 50.85 3.48 31.29
C PHE A 199 49.57 4.28 31.60
N GLY A 200 49.69 5.45 32.22
CA GLY A 200 48.57 6.38 32.41
C GLY A 200 47.93 6.80 31.08
N ASP A 201 48.72 7.09 30.04
CA ASP A 201 48.22 7.43 28.70
C ASP A 201 47.43 6.27 28.07
N VAL A 202 47.91 5.03 28.27
CA VAL A 202 47.20 3.83 27.82
C VAL A 202 45.87 3.70 28.56
N LEU A 203 45.84 3.89 29.89
CA LEU A 203 44.61 3.85 30.69
C LEU A 203 43.59 4.92 30.24
N ILE A 204 44.04 6.16 30.00
CA ILE A 204 43.19 7.23 29.48
C ILE A 204 42.64 6.84 28.11
N SER A 205 43.48 6.33 27.20
CA SER A 205 43.10 5.98 25.84
C SER A 205 42.06 4.86 25.78
N ILE A 206 42.22 3.80 26.57
CA ILE A 206 41.28 2.65 26.57
C ILE A 206 39.97 2.97 27.31
N THR A 207 39.98 3.96 28.21
CA THR A 207 38.79 4.35 28.99
C THR A 207 38.07 5.57 28.43
N ALA A 208 38.66 6.29 27.47
CA ALA A 208 38.08 7.47 26.81
C ALA A 208 36.70 7.22 26.16
N GLY A 209 36.36 5.97 25.85
CA GLY A 209 35.06 5.58 25.29
C GLY A 209 34.02 5.06 26.30
N ILE A 210 34.38 4.78 27.55
CA ILE A 210 33.52 4.09 28.53
C ILE A 210 32.56 5.08 29.25
N GLY A 211 32.79 6.39 29.14
CA GLY A 211 32.05 7.44 29.87
C GLY A 211 30.85 8.08 29.16
N LYS A 212 30.31 7.52 28.07
CA LYS A 212 29.12 8.07 27.37
C LYS A 212 27.95 7.08 27.25
N GLY A 213 27.69 6.33 28.32
CA GLY A 213 26.56 5.40 28.39
C GLY A 213 25.94 5.37 29.79
N ALA A 214 25.18 6.40 30.12
CA ALA A 214 24.13 6.38 31.14
C ALA A 214 22.95 7.22 30.63
#